data_AF-L7LGF7-F1
#
_entry.id   AF-L7LGF7-F1
#
_cell.length_a   1.000
_cell.length_b   1.000
_cell.length_c   1.000
_cell.angle_alpha   90.00
_cell.angle_beta   90.00
_cell.angle_gamma   90.00
#
_symmetry.space_group_name_H-M   'P 1'
#
loop_
_entity.id
_entity.type
_entity.pdbx_description
1 polymer ?
#
loop_
_entity_poly.entity_id
_entity_poly.type
_entity_poly.pdbx_seq_one_letter_code
_entity_poly.pdbx_strand_id
1 'polypeptide(L)' 'MLLARALGSGTADVPDETQLIGLPDQAALEAYLADPRRTSRSAERDRVVERTVLFPVRVVTPH' A
#
# COMPACT_ATOMS: atom_id res chain seq x y z
N MET A 1 -9.29 0.39 -5.83
CA MET A 1 -9.77 1.68 -5.28
C MET A 1 -9.21 1.87 -3.87
N LEU A 2 -8.77 3.08 -3.49
CA LEU A 2 -8.38 3.36 -2.11
C LEU A 2 -9.63 3.33 -1.22
N LEU A 3 -9.62 2.49 -0.18
CA LEU A 3 -10.73 2.32 0.76
C LEU A 3 -10.51 3.15 2.02
N ALA A 4 -9.27 3.16 2.54
CA ALA A 4 -8.90 3.93 3.71
C ALA A 4 -7.42 4.26 3.68
N ARG A 5 -7.07 5.35 4.37
CA ARG A 5 -5.70 5.80 4.61
C ARG A 5 -5.58 6.11 6.10
N ALA A 6 -4.51 5.62 6.72
CA ALA A 6 -4.17 5.92 8.09
C ALA A 6 -2.72 6.39 8.16
N LEU A 7 -2.43 7.36 9.03
CA LEU A 7 -1.08 7.81 9.34
C LEU A 7 -0.69 7.26 10.71
N GLY A 8 0.54 6.77 10.81
CA GLY A 8 1.11 6.31 12.06
C GLY A 8 2.26 7.20 12.52
N SER A 9 2.94 6.76 13.59
CA SER A 9 4.01 7.52 14.23
C SER A 9 5.38 7.37 13.54
N GLY A 10 5.52 6.51 12.53
CA GLY A 10 6.80 6.27 11.86
C GLY A 10 7.85 5.61 12.75
N THR A 11 7.42 4.91 13.81
CA THR A 11 8.32 4.15 14.68
C THR A 11 8.57 2.77 14.09
N ALA A 12 9.59 2.05 14.57
CA ALA A 12 9.98 0.75 13.99
C ALA A 12 8.81 -0.25 13.82
N ASP A 13 7.82 -0.20 14.73
CA ASP A 13 6.64 -1.06 14.76
C ASP A 13 5.37 -0.41 14.19
N VAL A 14 5.38 0.90 13.92
CA VAL A 14 4.20 1.64 13.43
C VAL A 14 4.56 2.38 12.15
N PRO A 15 4.03 1.98 10.99
CA PRO A 15 4.36 2.61 9.71
C PRO A 15 3.94 4.08 9.67
N ASP A 16 4.67 4.92 8.93
CA ASP A 16 4.29 6.31 8.69
C ASP A 16 2.91 6.43 8.04
N GLU A 17 2.60 5.50 7.12
CA GLU A 17 1.34 5.46 6.41
C GLU A 17 0.91 4.01 6.12
N THR A 18 -0.39 3.75 6.26
CA THR A 18 -1.05 2.50 5.82
C THR A 18 -2.18 2.83 4.85
N GLN A 19 -2.23 2.10 3.73
CA GLN A 19 -3.27 2.24 2.73
C GLN A 19 -4.02 0.92 2.57
N LEU A 20 -5.35 0.96 2.66
CA LEU A 20 -6.22 -0.17 2.32
C LEU A 20 -6.72 0.03 0.91
N ILE A 21 -6.36 -0.86 0.00
CA ILE A 21 -6.72 -0.77 -1.41
C ILE A 21 -7.59 -1.97 -1.76
N GLY A 22 -8.83 -1.70 -2.18
CA GLY A 22 -9.74 -2.71 -2.69
C GLY A 22 -9.39 -3.07 -4.13
N LEU A 23 -9.12 -4.35 -4.36
CA LEU A 23 -8.85 -4.94 -5.68
C LEU A 23 -9.76 -6.16 -5.85
N PRO A 24 -10.26 -6.43 -7.07
CA PRO A 24 -11.20 -7.52 -7.30
C PRO A 24 -10.56 -8.90 -7.13
N ASP A 25 -9.28 -9.06 -7.48
CA ASP A 25 -8.55 -10.31 -7.42
C ASP A 25 -7.02 -10.07 -7.41
N GLN A 26 -6.25 -11.17 -7.39
CA GLN A 26 -4.80 -11.16 -7.42
C GLN A 26 -4.23 -10.63 -8.74
N ALA A 27 -4.87 -10.90 -9.87
CA ALA A 27 -4.40 -10.39 -11.17
C ALA A 27 -4.48 -8.86 -11.24
N ALA A 28 -5.50 -8.27 -10.60
CA ALA A 28 -5.62 -6.84 -10.44
C ALA A 28 -4.53 -6.25 -9.52
N LEU A 29 -4.05 -6.99 -8.52
CA LEU A 29 -2.89 -6.58 -7.72
C LEU A 29 -1.61 -6.55 -8.56
N GLU A 30 -1.37 -7.60 -9.33
CA GLU A 30 -0.19 -7.67 -10.21
C GLU A 30 -0.21 -6.56 -11.26
N ALA A 31 -1.35 -6.33 -11.91
CA ALA A 31 -1.54 -5.23 -12.85
C ALA A 31 -1.35 -3.85 -12.18
N TYR A 32 -1.84 -3.68 -10.96
CA TYR A 32 -1.68 -2.45 -10.18
C TYR A 32 -0.21 -2.18 -9.83
N LEU A 33 0.54 -3.21 -9.41
CA LEU A 33 1.96 -3.11 -9.08
C LEU A 33 2.82 -2.85 -10.32
N ALA A 34 2.42 -3.39 -11.48
CA ALA A 34 3.12 -3.22 -12.76
C ALA A 34 2.78 -1.93 -13.52
N ASP A 35 1.78 -1.15 -13.07
CA ASP A 35 1.33 0.07 -13.78
C ASP A 35 2.52 1.04 -14.01
N PRO A 36 2.82 1.42 -15.27
CA PRO A 36 3.91 2.34 -15.61
C PRO A 36 3.88 3.67 -14.84
N ARG A 37 2.68 4.15 -14.49
CA ARG A 37 2.52 5.36 -13.69
C ARG A 37 3.07 5.18 -12.29
N ARG A 38 2.95 3.99 -11.70
CA ARG A 38 3.54 3.66 -10.38
C ARG A 38 5.03 3.39 -10.49
N THR A 39 5.46 2.68 -11.52
CA THR A 39 6.86 2.31 -11.65
C THR A 39 7.74 3.50 -12.04
N SER A 40 7.19 4.53 -12.70
CA SER A 40 7.90 5.76 -13.08
C SER A 40 8.56 6.50 -11.91
N ARG A 41 8.03 6.37 -10.69
CA ARG A 41 8.58 7.01 -9.48
C ARG A 41 9.27 6.01 -8.55
N SER A 42 9.57 4.80 -9.02
CA SER A 42 10.19 3.76 -8.18
C SER A 42 11.53 4.22 -7.61
N ALA A 43 12.38 4.87 -8.41
CA ALA A 43 13.67 5.37 -7.94
C ALA A 43 13.55 6.43 -6.83
N GLU A 44 12.54 7.29 -6.90
CA GLU A 44 12.25 8.27 -5.85
C GLU A 44 11.76 7.56 -4.59
N ARG A 45 10.81 6.62 -4.73
CA ARG A 45 10.30 5.81 -3.63
C ARG A 45 11.42 5.05 -2.94
N ASP A 46 12.27 4.35 -3.68
CA ASP A 46 13.34 3.52 -3.12
C ASP A 46 14.41 4.36 -2.39
N ARG A 47 14.50 5.67 -2.68
CA ARG A 47 15.36 6.62 -1.97
C ARG A 47 14.76 7.12 -0.65
N VAL A 48 13.44 7.34 -0.60
CA VAL A 48 12.77 8.03 0.53
C VAL A 48 11.95 7.11 1.43
N VAL A 49 11.63 5.91 0.96
CA VAL A 49 10.86 4.91 1.70
C VAL A 49 11.81 3.83 2.19
N GLU A 50 12.03 3.77 3.50
CA GLU A 50 12.88 2.76 4.12
C GLU A 50 12.34 1.34 3.89
N ARG A 51 11.03 1.14 4.05
CA ARG A 51 10.39 -0.17 3.93
C ARG A 51 8.92 -0.05 3.53
N THR A 52 8.46 -0.93 2.66
CA THR A 52 7.02 -1.14 2.39
C THR A 52 6.69 -2.62 2.59
N VAL A 53 5.62 -2.91 3.33
CA VAL A 53 5.12 -4.27 3.54
C VAL A 53 3.71 -4.36 2.95
N LEU A 54 3.48 -5.38 2.13
CA LEU A 54 2.19 -5.64 1.49
C LEU A 54 1.70 -7.02 1.91
N PHE A 55 0.44 -7.12 2.32
CA PHE A 55 -0.20 -8.38 2.65
C PHE A 55 -1.72 -8.28 2.44
N PRO A 56 -2.37 -9.38 2.05
CA PRO A 56 -3.82 -9.41 1.90
C PRO A 56 -4.51 -9.29 3.26
N VAL A 57 -5.59 -8.52 3.31
CA VAL A 57 -6.43 -8.35 4.50
C VAL A 57 -7.91 -8.47 4.14
N ARG A 58 -8.73 -8.85 5.12
CA ARG A 58 -10.19 -8.78 5.02
C ARG A 58 -10.67 -7.57 5.83
N VAL A 59 -11.39 -6.67 5.17
CA VAL A 59 -12.03 -5.55 5.87
C VAL A 59 -13.22 -6.09 6.64
N VAL A 60 -13.23 -5.83 7.94
CA VAL A 60 -14.36 -6.12 8.83
C VAL A 60 -14.95 -4.80 9.29
N THR A 61 -16.27 -4.65 9.18
CA THR A 61 -16.96 -3.49 9.73
C THR A 61 -17.24 -3.76 11.20
N PRO A 62 -16.79 -2.91 12.14
CA PRO A 62 -17.14 -3.08 13.55
C PRO A 62 -18.65 -2.92 13.74
N HIS A 63 -19.21 -3.71 14.67
CA HIS A 63 -20.59 -3.59 15.15
C HIS A 63 -20.74 -2.43 16.12
#